data_AF-A0A9Q5ZCB4-F1
#
_entry.id   AF-A0A9Q5ZCB4-F1
#
_cell.length_a   1.000
_cell.length_b   1.000
_cell.length_c   1.000
_cell.angle_alpha   90.00
_cell.angle_beta   90.00
_cell.angle_gamma   90.00
#
_symmetry.space_group_name_H-M   'P 1'
#
loop_
_entity.id
_entity.type
_entity.pdbx_description
1 polymer ?
#
loop_
_entity_poly.entity_id
_entity_poly.type
_entity_poly.pdbx_seq_one_letter_code
_entity_poly.pdbx_strand_id
1 'polypeptide(L)'
;MYYGYRCYTKENEPLGWLYTFSYDTEYAWTNKDLHWCKRWKTERGAKKHFDSYNKRWQFKSQGGYLKIEVMPEFSQSQSSAKSNQQLWNEANRDKVYESQEKYNQKRPIISFRPKTELLEWLEEERCTDDNGEPETDAALLNRKLEKLRQLEQQGF
;
A
#
# COMPACT_ATOMS: atom_id res chain seq x y z
N MET A 1 5.92 10.36 6.99
CA MET A 1 6.96 11.17 6.33
C MET A 1 7.28 10.60 4.94
N TYR A 2 7.32 11.44 3.91
CA TYR A 2 7.65 11.06 2.53
C TYR A 2 8.79 11.94 1.99
N TYR A 3 9.57 11.41 1.07
CA TYR A 3 10.56 12.16 0.29
C TYR A 3 10.02 12.42 -1.11
N GLY A 4 10.21 13.62 -1.62
CA GLY A 4 9.76 14.01 -2.96
C GLY A 4 10.84 14.79 -3.69
N TYR A 5 10.55 15.18 -4.93
CA TYR A 5 11.43 16.06 -5.69
C TYR A 5 10.91 17.50 -5.65
N ARG A 6 11.68 18.39 -5.03
CA ARG A 6 11.45 19.84 -5.03
C ARG A 6 12.02 20.42 -6.33
N CYS A 7 11.21 21.16 -7.06
CA CYS A 7 11.57 21.82 -8.31
C CYS A 7 12.16 23.20 -8.04
N TYR A 8 13.26 23.51 -8.73
CA TYR A 8 13.94 24.79 -8.73
C TYR A 8 14.07 25.33 -10.15
N THR A 9 14.09 26.66 -10.28
CA THR A 9 14.54 27.35 -11.49
C THR A 9 16.06 27.24 -11.66
N LYS A 10 16.59 27.69 -12.80
CA LYS A 10 18.03 27.76 -13.04
C LYS A 10 18.71 28.76 -12.09
N GLU A 11 17.98 29.78 -11.68
CA GLU A 11 18.37 30.85 -10.77
C GLU A 11 18.24 30.44 -9.28
N ASN A 12 17.99 29.15 -9.01
CA ASN A 12 17.85 28.60 -7.66
C ASN A 12 16.59 29.08 -6.90
N GLU A 13 15.55 29.52 -7.60
CA GLU A 13 14.27 29.87 -6.98
C GLU A 13 13.40 28.61 -6.80
N PRO A 14 12.81 28.39 -5.61
CA PRO A 14 11.96 27.24 -5.37
C PRO A 14 10.59 27.43 -6.02
N LEU A 15 10.14 26.43 -6.80
CA LEU A 15 8.84 26.44 -7.47
C LEU A 15 7.79 25.65 -6.68
N GLY A 16 7.98 24.34 -6.59
CA GLY A 16 7.02 23.43 -5.95
C GLY A 16 7.48 21.98 -5.98
N TRP A 17 6.56 21.05 -5.84
CA TRP A 17 6.86 19.61 -5.85
C TRP A 17 6.54 18.99 -7.20
N LEU A 18 7.45 18.15 -7.70
CA LEU A 18 7.31 17.52 -9.01
C LEU A 18 6.15 16.53 -9.02
N TYR A 19 5.27 16.66 -10.01
CA TYR A 19 4.32 15.64 -10.39
C TYR A 19 4.40 15.38 -11.90
N THR A 20 3.90 14.24 -12.34
CA THR A 20 3.80 13.90 -13.76
C THR A 20 2.37 13.54 -14.12
N PHE A 21 1.96 13.87 -15.34
CA PHE A 21 0.69 13.40 -15.90
C PHE A 21 0.83 11.96 -16.41
N SER A 22 -0.30 11.34 -16.77
CA SER A 22 -0.40 9.94 -17.21
C SER A 22 0.72 9.53 -18.18
N TYR A 23 1.40 8.42 -17.85
CA TYR A 23 2.56 7.84 -18.55
C TYR A 23 3.90 8.60 -18.45
N ASP A 24 4.07 9.50 -17.48
CA ASP A 24 5.35 10.23 -17.30
C ASP A 24 5.78 11.01 -18.55
N THR A 25 4.80 11.46 -19.35
CA THR A 25 5.02 12.21 -20.59
C THR A 25 5.18 13.71 -20.32
N GLU A 26 4.39 14.24 -19.39
CA GLU A 26 4.44 15.64 -19.00
C GLU A 26 4.84 15.80 -17.54
N TYR A 27 5.74 16.73 -17.29
CA TYR A 27 6.29 17.04 -15.98
C TYR A 27 5.73 18.38 -15.54
N ALA A 28 5.33 18.56 -14.29
CA ALA A 28 4.87 19.84 -13.77
C ALA A 28 5.16 19.93 -12.26
N TRP A 29 4.83 21.06 -11.65
CA TRP A 29 5.00 21.25 -10.21
C TRP A 29 3.75 21.83 -9.57
N THR A 30 3.52 21.49 -8.30
CA THR A 30 2.42 22.04 -7.50
C THR A 30 2.84 22.21 -6.04
N ASN A 31 2.18 23.13 -5.33
CA ASN A 31 2.28 23.25 -3.86
C ASN A 31 0.94 22.91 -3.16
N LYS A 32 -0.12 22.62 -3.92
CA LYS A 32 -1.46 22.36 -3.36
C LYS A 32 -1.72 20.86 -3.25
N ASP A 33 -1.78 20.19 -4.40
CA ASP A 33 -2.15 18.77 -4.49
C ASP A 33 -0.95 17.84 -4.37
N LEU A 34 -0.31 17.84 -3.19
CA LEU A 34 0.89 17.03 -2.91
C LEU A 34 0.67 15.52 -3.08
N HIS A 35 -0.59 15.07 -3.07
CA HIS A 35 -0.92 13.68 -3.25
C HIS A 35 -0.68 13.16 -4.68
N TRP A 36 -0.59 14.05 -5.68
CA TRP A 36 -0.22 13.72 -7.07
C TRP A 36 1.29 13.73 -7.30
N CYS A 37 2.05 14.35 -6.40
CA CYS A 37 3.49 14.48 -6.54
C CYS A 37 4.21 13.14 -6.42
N LYS A 38 5.32 13.04 -7.14
CA LYS A 38 6.24 11.91 -7.05
C LYS A 38 6.81 11.83 -5.64
N ARG A 39 6.59 10.70 -4.97
CA ARG A 39 6.93 10.50 -3.57
C ARG A 39 7.45 9.09 -3.28
N TRP A 40 8.32 9.00 -2.28
CA TRP A 40 8.91 7.76 -1.79
C TRP A 40 8.88 7.71 -0.28
N LYS A 41 8.74 6.50 0.27
CA LYS A 41 8.82 6.28 1.73
C LYS A 41 10.25 6.47 2.26
N THR A 42 11.27 6.34 1.39
CA THR A 42 12.68 6.42 1.77
C THR A 42 13.46 7.30 0.80
N GLU A 43 14.47 8.00 1.31
CA GLU A 43 15.38 8.83 0.51
C GLU A 43 16.12 7.98 -0.54
N ARG A 44 16.53 6.75 -0.18
CA ARG A 44 17.17 5.80 -1.10
C ARG A 44 16.28 5.46 -2.30
N GLY A 45 14.98 5.32 -2.08
CA GLY A 45 14.01 5.12 -3.16
C GLY A 45 13.95 6.30 -4.12
N ALA A 46 13.95 7.52 -3.57
CA ALA A 46 13.99 8.75 -4.35
C ALA A 46 15.31 8.88 -5.14
N LYS A 47 16.46 8.55 -4.54
CA LYS A 47 17.78 8.60 -5.21
C LYS A 47 17.85 7.67 -6.43
N LYS A 48 17.28 6.47 -6.35
CA LYS A 48 17.33 5.46 -7.43
C LYS A 48 16.83 5.99 -8.78
N HIS A 49 15.84 6.88 -8.78
CA HIS A 49 15.22 7.39 -9.99
C HIS A 49 15.60 8.85 -10.30
N PHE A 50 16.33 9.50 -9.40
CA PHE A 50 16.54 10.96 -9.41
C PHE A 50 17.09 11.48 -10.73
N ASP A 51 18.17 10.89 -11.24
CA ASP A 51 18.83 11.38 -12.47
C ASP A 51 17.91 11.40 -13.68
N SER A 52 17.02 10.43 -13.80
CA SER A 52 16.06 10.35 -14.91
C SER A 52 15.04 11.49 -14.84
N TYR A 53 14.46 11.71 -13.66
CA TYR A 53 13.50 12.80 -13.44
C TYR A 53 14.18 14.17 -13.55
N ASN A 54 15.40 14.32 -13.02
CA ASN A 54 16.14 15.59 -13.04
C ASN A 54 16.51 16.01 -14.47
N LYS A 55 17.00 15.08 -15.30
CA LYS A 55 17.32 15.36 -16.72
C LYS A 55 16.09 15.83 -17.50
N ARG A 56 14.94 15.17 -17.30
CA ARG A 56 13.69 15.54 -17.96
C ARG A 56 13.16 16.89 -17.47
N TRP A 57 13.28 17.15 -16.17
CA TRP A 57 12.95 18.45 -15.59
C TRP A 57 13.84 19.57 -16.12
N GLN A 58 15.16 19.35 -16.18
CA GLN A 58 16.13 20.29 -16.76
C GLN A 58 15.78 20.67 -18.19
N PHE A 59 15.43 19.67 -19.02
CA PHE A 59 14.98 19.92 -20.38
C PHE A 59 13.70 20.75 -20.42
N LYS A 60 12.67 20.37 -19.65
CA LYS A 60 11.38 21.08 -19.64
C LYS A 60 11.49 22.51 -19.11
N SER A 61 12.21 22.70 -18.02
CA SER A 61 12.30 23.97 -17.29
C SER A 61 13.42 24.89 -17.78
N GLN A 62 14.02 24.57 -18.95
CA GLN A 62 15.09 25.36 -19.56
C GLN A 62 16.29 25.58 -18.62
N GLY A 63 16.70 24.52 -17.90
CA GLY A 63 17.86 24.51 -17.01
C GLY A 63 17.55 24.57 -15.51
N GLY A 64 16.28 24.56 -15.11
CA GLY A 64 15.89 24.30 -13.73
C GLY A 64 16.23 22.87 -13.29
N TYR A 65 16.20 22.59 -11.99
CA TYR A 65 16.71 21.33 -11.45
C TYR A 65 15.87 20.84 -10.26
N LEU A 66 16.10 19.59 -9.84
CA LEU A 66 15.40 18.95 -8.73
C LEU A 66 16.31 18.81 -7.51
N LYS A 67 15.74 18.84 -6.30
CA LYS A 67 16.36 18.35 -5.06
C LYS A 67 15.46 17.31 -4.39
N ILE A 68 16.07 16.34 -3.72
CA ILE A 68 15.33 15.40 -2.89
C ILE A 68 15.13 16.05 -1.54
N GLU A 69 13.86 16.24 -1.16
CA GLU A 69 13.50 16.90 0.09
C GLU A 69 12.37 16.17 0.79
N VAL A 70 12.28 16.40 2.11
CA VAL A 70 11.18 15.91 2.92
C VAL A 70 9.91 16.66 2.54
N MET A 71 8.88 15.92 2.13
CA MET A 71 7.59 16.50 1.81
C MET A 71 6.84 16.94 3.08
N PRO A 72 6.09 18.06 3.01
CA PRO A 72 5.13 18.41 4.05
C PRO A 72 4.15 17.26 4.31
N GLU A 73 3.57 17.22 5.51
CA GLU A 73 2.50 16.28 5.77
C GLU A 73 1.25 16.66 4.96
N PHE A 74 0.63 15.66 4.33
CA PHE A 74 -0.61 15.83 3.59
C PHE A 74 -1.50 14.62 3.83
N SER A 75 -2.81 14.86 3.96
CA SER A 75 -3.80 13.80 4.00
C SER A 75 -3.91 13.18 2.62
N GLN A 76 -3.47 11.94 2.46
CA GLN A 76 -3.89 11.15 1.30
C GLN A 76 -5.39 10.92 1.48
N SER A 77 -6.22 11.47 0.60
CA SER A 77 -7.56 10.93 0.44
C SER A 77 -7.39 9.46 0.12
N GLN A 78 -7.86 8.57 1.01
CA GLN A 78 -7.97 7.15 0.68
C GLN A 78 -8.78 7.09 -0.60
N SER A 79 -8.15 6.76 -1.73
CA SER A 79 -8.90 6.58 -2.95
C SER A 79 -9.83 5.41 -2.72
N SER A 80 -11.13 5.67 -2.60
CA SER A 80 -12.19 4.66 -2.58
C SER A 80 -12.27 3.87 -3.90
N ALA A 81 -11.51 4.27 -4.91
CA ALA A 81 -11.38 3.56 -6.16
C ALA A 81 -10.68 2.21 -5.97
N LYS A 82 -11.41 1.14 -6.28
CA LYS A 82 -10.87 -0.22 -6.36
C LYS A 82 -9.63 -0.24 -7.25
N SER A 83 -8.57 -0.93 -6.82
CA SER A 83 -7.36 -1.07 -7.63
C SER A 83 -7.68 -1.80 -8.94
N ASN A 84 -6.89 -1.55 -10.00
CA ASN A 84 -7.04 -2.27 -11.27
C ASN A 84 -6.96 -3.80 -11.07
N GLN A 85 -6.21 -4.26 -10.08
CA GLN A 85 -6.14 -5.67 -9.71
C GLN A 85 -7.44 -6.15 -9.05
N GLN A 86 -8.06 -5.36 -8.17
CA GLN A 86 -9.37 -5.68 -7.58
C GLN A 86 -10.45 -5.76 -8.65
N LEU A 87 -10.49 -4.79 -9.58
CA LEU A 87 -11.43 -4.80 -10.71
C LEU A 87 -11.24 -6.02 -11.60
N TRP A 88 -9.99 -6.39 -11.89
CA TRP A 88 -9.68 -7.58 -12.68
C TRP A 88 -10.06 -8.88 -11.98
N ASN A 89 -9.77 -8.98 -10.67
CA ASN A 89 -10.13 -10.14 -9.85
C ASN A 89 -11.65 -10.32 -9.76
N GLU A 90 -12.42 -9.23 -9.65
CA GLU A 90 -13.88 -9.27 -9.66
C GLU A 90 -14.44 -9.72 -11.02
N ALA A 91 -13.86 -9.24 -12.13
CA ALA A 91 -14.26 -9.62 -13.48
C ALA A 91 -13.81 -11.05 -13.87
N ASN A 92 -12.82 -11.63 -13.19
CA ASN A 92 -12.24 -12.94 -13.51
C ASN A 92 -12.27 -13.90 -12.30
N ARG A 93 -13.37 -13.90 -11.54
CA ARG A 93 -13.52 -14.74 -10.33
C ARG A 93 -13.15 -16.21 -10.56
N ASP A 94 -13.60 -16.79 -11.66
CA ASP A 94 -13.37 -18.21 -11.96
C ASP A 94 -11.86 -18.51 -12.12
N LYS A 95 -11.11 -17.64 -12.80
CA LYS A 95 -9.65 -17.81 -12.98
C LYS A 95 -8.88 -17.62 -11.68
N VAL A 96 -9.34 -16.70 -10.82
CA VAL A 96 -8.78 -16.51 -9.48
C VAL A 96 -9.00 -17.78 -8.65
N TYR A 97 -10.21 -18.35 -8.72
CA TYR A 97 -10.56 -19.59 -8.03
C TYR A 97 -9.73 -20.80 -8.53
N GLU A 98 -9.60 -21.01 -9.84
CA GLU A 98 -8.76 -22.09 -10.39
C GLU A 98 -7.29 -21.95 -10.01
N SER A 99 -6.76 -20.73 -10.06
CA SER A 99 -5.37 -20.46 -9.66
C SER A 99 -5.17 -20.72 -8.17
N GLN A 100 -6.18 -20.42 -7.37
CA GLN A 100 -6.21 -20.68 -5.93
C GLN A 100 -6.23 -22.19 -5.64
N GLU A 101 -7.08 -22.97 -6.32
CA GLU A 101 -7.10 -24.43 -6.16
C GLU A 101 -5.75 -25.06 -6.52
N LYS A 102 -5.14 -24.65 -7.64
CA LYS A 102 -3.81 -25.13 -8.06
C LYS A 102 -2.70 -24.77 -7.06
N TYR A 103 -2.79 -23.60 -6.42
CA TYR A 103 -1.85 -23.20 -5.38
C TYR A 103 -2.02 -24.03 -4.11
N ASN A 104 -3.27 -24.23 -3.67
CA ASN A 104 -3.62 -25.02 -2.48
C ASN A 104 -3.16 -26.48 -2.62
N GLN A 105 -3.34 -27.09 -3.79
CA GLN A 105 -2.85 -28.44 -4.09
C GLN A 105 -1.33 -28.58 -3.91
N LYS A 106 -0.56 -27.51 -4.21
CA LYS A 106 0.91 -27.53 -4.13
C LYS A 106 1.45 -27.18 -2.74
N ARG A 107 0.65 -26.57 -1.86
CA ARG A 107 1.08 -26.11 -0.52
C ARG A 107 0.01 -26.36 0.55
N PRO A 108 -0.28 -27.64 0.87
CA PRO A 108 -1.43 -28.01 1.70
C PRO A 108 -1.39 -27.50 3.14
N ILE A 109 -0.21 -27.11 3.67
CA ILE A 109 -0.03 -26.86 5.12
C ILE A 109 0.16 -25.37 5.47
N ILE A 110 0.47 -24.48 4.52
CA ILE A 110 0.98 -23.12 4.86
C ILE A 110 0.01 -21.97 4.55
N SER A 111 -1.05 -22.18 3.76
CA SER A 111 -2.05 -21.12 3.53
C SER A 111 -3.35 -21.41 4.28
N PHE A 112 -3.35 -21.17 5.59
CA PHE A 112 -4.60 -21.06 6.34
C PHE A 112 -5.38 -19.85 5.80
N ARG A 113 -6.45 -20.12 5.04
CA ARG A 113 -7.38 -19.13 4.53
C ARG A 113 -8.80 -19.56 4.90
N PRO A 114 -9.32 -19.05 6.03
CA PRO A 114 -10.71 -19.28 6.45
C PRO A 114 -11.72 -19.03 5.31
N LYS A 115 -12.79 -19.81 5.28
CA LYS A 115 -13.99 -19.46 4.50
C LYS A 115 -14.60 -18.18 5.05
N THR A 116 -15.36 -17.45 4.22
CA THR A 116 -16.04 -16.21 4.65
C THR A 116 -16.90 -16.41 5.88
N GLU A 117 -17.69 -17.49 5.92
CA GLU A 117 -18.51 -17.89 7.07
C GLU A 117 -17.68 -18.04 8.36
N LEU A 118 -16.46 -18.57 8.24
CA LEU A 118 -15.56 -18.75 9.39
C LEU A 118 -14.97 -17.40 9.84
N LEU A 119 -14.75 -16.46 8.92
CA LEU A 119 -14.29 -15.11 9.26
C LEU A 119 -15.38 -14.33 9.99
N GLU A 120 -16.62 -14.41 9.52
CA GLU A 120 -17.77 -13.78 10.16
C GLU A 120 -17.96 -14.32 11.58
N TRP A 121 -17.95 -15.65 11.74
CA TRP A 121 -18.02 -16.29 13.06
C TRP A 121 -16.84 -15.91 13.98
N LEU A 122 -15.63 -15.82 13.45
CA LEU A 122 -14.46 -15.38 14.22
C LEU A 122 -14.62 -13.94 14.72
N GLU A 123 -15.20 -13.07 13.90
CA GLU A 123 -15.47 -11.67 14.28
C GLU A 123 -16.56 -11.56 15.35
N GLU A 124 -17.62 -12.36 15.26
CA GLU A 124 -18.67 -12.44 16.30
C GLU A 124 -18.12 -12.90 17.66
N GLU A 125 -17.14 -13.81 17.63
CA GLU A 125 -16.51 -14.37 18.82
C GLU A 125 -15.42 -13.46 19.41
N ARG A 126 -15.17 -12.29 18.81
CA ARG A 126 -14.11 -11.38 19.23
C ARG A 126 -14.43 -10.76 20.59
N CYS A 127 -13.52 -10.94 21.55
CA CYS A 127 -13.64 -10.34 22.87
C CYS A 127 -13.02 -8.93 22.90
N THR A 128 -13.51 -8.06 23.78
CA THR A 128 -12.80 -6.84 24.19
C THR A 128 -11.72 -7.17 25.21
N ASP A 129 -10.56 -6.53 25.08
CA ASP A 129 -9.46 -6.60 26.02
C ASP A 129 -9.73 -5.76 27.28
N ASP A 130 -8.81 -5.82 28.25
CA ASP A 130 -8.90 -5.08 29.51
C ASP A 130 -8.87 -3.55 29.33
N ASN A 131 -8.52 -3.06 28.14
CA ASN A 131 -8.51 -1.64 27.79
C ASN A 131 -9.80 -1.21 27.06
N GLY A 132 -10.73 -2.14 26.81
CA GLY A 132 -11.96 -1.89 26.08
C GLY A 132 -11.80 -1.90 24.56
N GLU A 133 -10.64 -2.31 24.05
CA GLU A 133 -10.36 -2.43 22.62
C GLU A 133 -10.62 -3.88 22.13
N PRO A 134 -11.01 -4.09 20.87
CA PRO A 134 -11.19 -5.43 20.32
C PRO A 134 -9.86 -6.22 20.35
N GLU A 135 -9.91 -7.49 20.77
CA GLU A 135 -8.74 -8.37 20.80
C GLU A 135 -8.09 -8.46 19.41
N THR A 136 -6.77 -8.65 19.35
CA THR A 136 -6.06 -8.77 18.06
C THR A 136 -6.36 -10.10 17.35
N ASP A 137 -6.21 -10.14 16.03
CA ASP A 137 -6.42 -11.38 15.24
C ASP A 137 -5.56 -12.55 15.73
N ALA A 138 -4.32 -12.27 16.13
CA ALA A 138 -3.41 -13.28 16.66
C ALA A 138 -3.90 -13.83 18.01
N ALA A 139 -4.42 -12.97 18.89
CA ALA A 139 -4.96 -13.37 20.19
C ALA A 139 -6.21 -14.24 20.03
N LEU A 140 -7.15 -13.82 19.17
CA LEU A 140 -8.35 -14.58 18.83
C LEU A 140 -8.01 -15.97 18.28
N LEU A 141 -7.15 -16.04 17.26
CA LEU A 141 -6.76 -17.32 16.65
C LEU A 141 -6.06 -18.25 17.65
N ASN A 142 -5.14 -17.73 18.45
CA ASN A 142 -4.46 -18.53 19.48
C ASN A 142 -5.45 -19.06 20.52
N ARG A 143 -6.41 -18.24 20.98
CA ARG A 143 -7.46 -18.66 21.92
C ARG A 143 -8.32 -19.77 21.35
N LYS A 144 -8.70 -19.69 20.08
CA LYS A 144 -9.49 -20.72 19.38
C LYS A 144 -8.70 -22.00 19.18
N LEU A 145 -7.45 -21.91 18.74
CA LEU A 145 -6.57 -23.07 18.57
C LEU A 145 -6.28 -23.77 19.90
N GLU A 146 -6.09 -23.02 20.98
CA GLU A 146 -5.89 -23.56 22.32
C GLU A 146 -7.14 -24.29 22.82
N LYS A 147 -8.33 -23.73 22.60
CA LYS A 147 -9.61 -24.39 22.90
C LYS A 147 -9.77 -25.68 22.10
N LEU A 148 -9.47 -25.65 20.80
CA LEU A 148 -9.51 -26.85 19.94
C LEU A 148 -8.55 -27.92 20.45
N ARG A 149 -7.31 -27.54 20.79
CA ARG A 149 -6.31 -28.44 21.37
C ARG A 149 -6.81 -29.09 22.67
N GLN A 150 -7.44 -28.31 23.55
CA GLN A 150 -7.99 -28.83 24.81
C GLN A 150 -9.15 -29.79 24.58
N LEU A 151 -10.04 -29.50 23.62
CA LEU A 151 -11.13 -30.39 23.25
C LEU A 151 -10.63 -31.70 22.64
N GLU A 152 -9.59 -31.66 21.80
CA GLU A 152 -8.93 -32.86 21.26
C GLU A 152 -8.26 -33.69 22.37
N GLN A 153 -7.62 -33.02 23.34
CA GLN A 153 -6.94 -33.69 24.46
C GLN A 153 -7.90 -34.27 25.51
N GLN A 154 -9.10 -33.71 25.65
CA GLN A 154 -10.13 -34.18 26.58
C GLN A 154 -10.88 -35.42 26.07
N GLY A 155 -10.52 -35.93 24.88
CA GLY A 155 -11.11 -37.14 24.32
C GLY A 155 -12.53 -36.89 23.83
N PHE A 156 -12.63 -36.48 22.58
CA PHE A 156 -13.64 -37.10 21.72
C PHE A 156 -13.13 -38.44 21.23
#